data_AF-A0A376TZ02-F1
#
_entry.id   AF-A0A376TZ02-F1
#
_cell.length_a   1.000
_cell.length_b   1.000
_cell.length_c   1.000
_cell.angle_alpha   90.00
_cell.angle_beta   90.00
_cell.angle_gamma   90.00
#
_symmetry.space_group_name_H-M   'P 1'
#
loop_
_entity.id
_entity.type
_entity.pdbx_description
1 polymer ?
#
loop_
_entity_poly.entity_id
_entity_poly.type
_entity_poly.pdbx_seq_one_letter_code
_entity_poly.pdbx_strand_id
1 'polypeptide(L)'
;MGGKICGVNAAKIRELAALFHQNTTMLMAGWGMQRQQFGEQKHWMIVTLAAMLGQIGTPGGGFGLSYHFANGGNPTRRSAVLSSMQGSLPGGCDAVDKIPVARIVEALETLVAHINTTV
;
A
#
# COMPACT_ATOMS: atom_id res chain seq x y z
N MET A 1 6.42 -26.08 17.83
CA MET A 1 7.48 -26.48 16.87
C MET A 1 8.03 -25.36 15.98
N GLY A 2 7.45 -24.15 15.91
CA GLY A 2 7.92 -23.10 14.97
C GLY A 2 9.16 -22.25 15.35
N GLY A 3 9.57 -22.22 16.62
CA GLY A 3 10.57 -21.24 17.09
C GLY A 3 12.02 -21.46 16.63
N LYS A 4 12.38 -22.68 16.19
CA LYS A 4 13.75 -22.99 15.76
C LYS A 4 14.11 -22.49 14.36
N ILE A 5 13.11 -22.22 13.51
CA ILE A 5 13.32 -21.80 12.11
C ILE A 5 13.35 -20.28 12.01
N CYS A 6 12.39 -19.59 12.65
CA CYS A 6 12.25 -18.14 12.58
C CYS A 6 13.00 -17.38 13.68
N GLY A 7 13.59 -18.07 14.66
CA GLY A 7 14.28 -17.45 15.79
C GLY A 7 13.34 -16.78 16.82
N VAL A 8 12.02 -16.90 16.67
CA VAL A 8 11.03 -16.31 17.58
C VAL A 8 10.59 -17.34 18.63
N ASN A 9 10.55 -16.95 19.91
CA ASN A 9 10.06 -17.82 20.98
C ASN A 9 8.61 -18.28 20.71
N ALA A 10 8.34 -19.58 20.88
CA ALA A 10 7.02 -20.16 20.68
C ALA A 10 5.92 -19.50 21.52
N ALA A 11 6.24 -19.02 22.73
CA ALA A 11 5.29 -18.28 23.57
C ALA A 11 4.83 -16.98 22.87
N LYS A 12 5.76 -16.24 22.26
CA LYS A 12 5.45 -15.00 21.54
C LYS A 12 4.59 -15.26 20.29
N ILE A 13 4.82 -16.36 19.58
CA ILE A 13 3.99 -16.74 18.43
C ILE A 13 2.53 -16.98 18.86
N ARG A 14 2.32 -17.68 19.98
CA ARG A 14 0.97 -17.94 20.52
C ARG A 14 0.29 -16.65 21.00
N GLU A 15 1.04 -15.80 21.67
CA GLU A 15 0.57 -14.49 22.12
C GLU A 15 0.08 -13.63 20.95
N LEU A 16 0.87 -13.54 19.88
CA LEU A 16 0.49 -12.82 18.66
C LEU A 16 -0.75 -13.42 18.00
N ALA A 17 -0.84 -14.75 17.92
CA ALA A 17 -2.01 -15.42 17.37
C ALA A 17 -3.29 -15.11 18.18
N ALA A 18 -3.20 -15.12 19.51
CA ALA A 18 -4.32 -14.75 20.38
C ALA A 18 -4.69 -13.26 20.22
N LEU A 19 -3.69 -12.37 20.13
CA LEU A 19 -3.90 -10.94 19.93
C LEU A 19 -4.65 -10.66 18.62
N PHE A 20 -4.24 -11.30 17.51
CA PHE A 20 -4.87 -11.11 16.20
C PHE A 20 -6.31 -11.64 16.17
N HIS A 21 -6.60 -12.69 16.93
CA HIS A 21 -7.95 -13.24 17.03
C HIS A 21 -8.88 -12.35 17.87
N GLN A 22 -8.37 -11.78 18.97
CA GLN A 22 -9.16 -10.97 19.91
C GLN A 22 -9.44 -9.54 19.42
N ASN A 23 -8.71 -9.05 18.42
CA ASN A 23 -8.78 -7.68 17.95
C ASN A 23 -9.01 -7.61 16.44
N THR A 24 -9.67 -6.54 16.00
CA THR A 24 -9.71 -6.18 14.58
C THR A 24 -8.27 -5.88 14.10
N THR A 25 -7.77 -6.68 13.17
CA THR A 25 -6.36 -6.71 12.78
C THR A 25 -6.21 -6.53 11.27
N MET A 26 -5.40 -5.55 10.87
CA MET A 26 -4.96 -5.33 9.49
C MET A 26 -3.56 -5.90 9.29
N LEU A 27 -3.43 -6.93 8.44
CA LEU A 27 -2.15 -7.50 8.05
C LEU A 27 -1.54 -6.73 6.87
N MET A 28 -0.57 -5.86 7.14
CA MET A 28 0.09 -5.05 6.11
C MET A 28 1.42 -5.66 5.69
N ALA A 29 1.60 -5.89 4.38
CA ALA A 29 2.83 -6.43 3.83
C ALA A 29 3.31 -5.66 2.59
N GLY A 30 4.63 -5.48 2.49
CA GLY A 30 5.27 -4.87 1.33
C GLY A 30 5.61 -5.86 0.22
N TRP A 31 6.05 -5.33 -0.93
CA TRP A 31 6.45 -6.11 -2.10
C TRP A 31 7.92 -6.56 -2.08
N GLY A 32 8.67 -6.25 -1.02
CA GLY A 32 10.05 -6.71 -0.90
C GLY A 32 10.16 -8.24 -0.73
N MET A 33 9.20 -8.83 -0.01
CA MET A 33 9.23 -10.23 0.39
C MET A 33 9.07 -11.23 -0.77
N GLN A 34 8.39 -10.85 -1.86
CA GLN A 34 8.20 -11.70 -3.03
C GLN A 34 9.46 -11.84 -3.90
N ARG A 35 10.46 -10.97 -3.73
CA ARG A 35 11.68 -10.94 -4.57
C ARG A 35 12.79 -11.86 -4.04
N GLN A 36 12.39 -12.93 -3.37
CA GLN A 36 13.26 -13.97 -2.86
C GLN A 36 12.81 -15.31 -3.44
N GLN A 37 13.68 -16.32 -3.36
CA GLN A 37 13.31 -17.68 -3.73
C GLN A 37 12.09 -18.11 -2.88
N PHE A 38 11.06 -18.68 -3.53
CA PHE A 38 9.77 -19.01 -2.92
C PHE A 38 9.01 -17.78 -2.36
N GLY A 39 9.21 -16.61 -2.97
CA GLY A 39 8.61 -15.37 -2.53
C GLY A 39 7.08 -15.38 -2.56
N GLU A 40 6.47 -16.16 -3.47
CA GLU A 40 5.03 -16.35 -3.59
C GLU A 40 4.40 -16.92 -2.31
N GLN A 41 5.14 -17.78 -1.59
CA GLN A 41 4.68 -18.44 -0.37
C GLN A 41 4.30 -17.44 0.70
N LYS A 42 5.04 -16.32 0.80
CA LYS A 42 4.84 -15.34 1.87
C LYS A 42 3.54 -14.58 1.69
N HIS A 43 3.26 -14.12 0.46
CA HIS A 43 2.01 -13.45 0.14
C HIS A 43 0.82 -14.39 0.23
N TRP A 44 0.95 -15.63 -0.23
CA TRP A 44 -0.08 -16.65 -0.04
C TRP A 44 -0.38 -16.89 1.44
N MET A 45 0.64 -17.03 2.29
CA MET A 45 0.43 -17.24 3.72
C MET A 45 -0.20 -16.04 4.44
N ILE A 46 0.08 -14.81 4.01
CA ILE A 46 -0.59 -13.62 4.56
C ILE A 46 -2.09 -13.66 4.26
N VAL A 47 -2.47 -13.95 3.01
CA VAL A 47 -3.89 -14.04 2.62
C VAL A 47 -4.57 -15.20 3.34
N THR A 48 -3.92 -16.36 3.44
CA THR A 48 -4.43 -17.51 4.19
C THR A 48 -4.65 -17.16 5.66
N LEU A 49 -3.70 -16.48 6.31
CA LEU A 49 -3.87 -16.07 7.71
C LEU A 49 -5.02 -15.07 7.88
N ALA A 50 -5.15 -14.08 6.98
CA ALA A 50 -6.27 -13.14 7.00
C ALA A 50 -7.62 -13.85 6.83
N ALA A 51 -7.68 -14.88 5.97
CA ALA A 51 -8.87 -15.69 5.79
C ALA A 51 -9.19 -16.52 7.03
N MET A 52 -8.18 -17.11 7.69
CA MET A 52 -8.35 -17.83 8.97
C MET A 52 -8.83 -16.92 10.10
N LEU A 53 -8.42 -15.65 10.13
CA LEU A 53 -8.92 -14.67 11.10
C LEU A 53 -10.37 -14.26 10.80
N GLY A 54 -10.85 -14.42 9.57
CA GLY A 54 -12.24 -14.16 9.19
C GLY A 54 -12.61 -12.67 9.10
N GLN A 55 -11.62 -11.78 9.03
CA GLN A 55 -11.83 -10.33 9.09
C GLN A 55 -11.67 -9.64 7.71
N ILE A 56 -11.60 -10.41 6.63
CA ILE A 56 -11.49 -9.85 5.27
C ILE A 56 -12.78 -9.10 4.93
N GLY A 57 -12.65 -7.80 4.62
CA GLY A 57 -13.77 -6.93 4.24
C GLY A 57 -14.41 -6.17 5.39
N THR A 58 -13.96 -6.37 6.63
CA THR A 58 -14.43 -5.55 7.76
C THR A 58 -13.66 -4.22 7.83
N PRO A 59 -14.28 -3.14 8.35
CA PRO A 59 -13.58 -1.89 8.57
C PRO A 59 -12.37 -2.08 9.49
N GLY A 60 -11.17 -1.83 8.97
CA GLY A 60 -9.90 -1.98 9.70
C GLY A 60 -9.38 -3.42 9.82
N GLY A 61 -10.06 -4.42 9.25
CA GLY A 61 -9.64 -5.82 9.26
C GLY A 61 -9.19 -6.34 7.89
N GLY A 62 -8.48 -7.48 7.89
CA GLY A 62 -8.08 -8.18 6.69
C GLY A 62 -6.60 -8.01 6.37
N PHE A 63 -6.26 -7.75 5.11
CA PHE A 63 -4.88 -7.58 4.67
C PHE A 63 -4.73 -6.46 3.64
N GLY A 64 -3.52 -5.90 3.55
CA GLY A 64 -3.18 -4.86 2.58
C GLY A 64 -1.75 -5.00 2.07
N LEU A 65 -1.59 -4.98 0.74
CA LEU A 65 -0.29 -5.18 0.09
C LEU A 65 0.31 -3.88 -0.46
N SER A 66 -0.37 -2.75 -0.31
CA SER A 66 -0.05 -1.50 -1.01
C SER A 66 0.01 -0.26 -0.09
N TYR A 67 -0.24 -0.41 1.22
CA TYR A 67 -0.28 0.71 2.16
C TYR A 67 1.01 1.55 2.13
N HIS A 68 2.19 0.90 2.16
CA HIS A 68 3.48 1.61 2.12
C HIS A 68 4.01 1.91 0.71
N PHE A 69 3.73 1.05 -0.28
CA PHE A 69 4.34 1.17 -1.62
C PHE A 69 3.53 2.07 -2.56
N ALA A 70 2.21 1.97 -2.53
CA ALA A 70 1.32 2.68 -3.45
C ALA A 70 0.35 3.59 -2.70
N ASN A 71 0.69 4.00 -1.48
CA ASN A 71 -0.11 4.92 -0.67
C ASN A 71 -1.55 4.41 -0.43
N GLY A 72 -1.72 3.08 -0.38
CA GLY A 72 -3.02 2.45 -0.15
C GLY A 72 -3.61 2.93 1.17
N GLY A 73 -4.88 3.34 1.17
CA GLY A 73 -5.57 3.85 2.36
C GLY A 73 -5.35 5.34 2.67
N ASN A 74 -4.52 6.07 1.92
CA ASN A 74 -4.42 7.53 2.03
C ASN A 74 -5.55 8.21 1.23
N PRO A 75 -6.17 9.29 1.74
CA PRO A 75 -7.02 10.17 0.95
C PRO A 75 -6.45 10.48 -0.43
N THR A 76 -7.28 10.35 -1.46
CA THR A 76 -6.89 10.69 -2.82
C THR A 76 -6.48 12.16 -2.87
N ARG A 77 -5.25 12.41 -3.32
CA ARG A 77 -4.70 13.75 -3.51
C ARG A 77 -5.61 14.54 -4.46
N ARG A 78 -5.93 15.79 -4.08
CA ARG A 78 -6.66 16.75 -4.93
C ARG A 78 -5.75 17.68 -5.75
N SER A 79 -4.43 17.58 -5.60
CA SER A 79 -3.46 18.38 -6.35
C SER A 79 -3.08 17.73 -7.69
N ALA A 80 -2.50 18.53 -8.59
CA ALA A 80 -1.99 18.05 -9.87
C ALA A 80 -1.06 16.83 -9.70
N VAL A 81 -1.26 15.83 -10.56
CA VAL A 81 -0.44 14.62 -10.63
C VAL A 81 0.57 14.82 -11.76
N LEU A 82 1.85 14.86 -11.41
CA LEU A 82 2.90 14.76 -12.42
C LEU A 82 2.93 13.31 -12.90
N SER A 83 2.82 13.11 -14.21
CA SER A 83 2.93 11.80 -14.81
C SER A 83 4.24 11.14 -14.37
N SER A 84 4.12 10.01 -13.68
CA SER A 84 5.25 9.15 -13.38
C SER A 84 5.92 8.68 -14.68
N MET A 85 7.22 8.37 -14.66
CA MET A 85 7.90 7.66 -15.76
C MET A 85 7.49 6.18 -15.87
N GLN A 86 6.22 5.84 -15.62
CA GLN A 86 5.68 4.54 -15.95
C GLN A 86 5.36 4.55 -17.46
N GLY A 87 5.85 3.53 -18.18
CA GLY A 87 5.65 3.40 -19.62
C GLY A 87 4.17 3.45 -19.98
N SER A 88 3.81 4.29 -20.94
CA SER A 88 2.45 4.35 -21.48
C SER A 88 2.08 3.02 -22.12
N LEU A 89 0.94 2.45 -21.73
CA LEU A 89 0.35 1.32 -22.45
C LEU A 89 -0.16 1.79 -23.82
N PRO A 90 -0.06 0.97 -24.88
CA PRO A 90 -0.69 1.27 -26.16
C PRO A 90 -2.21 1.47 -25.97
N GLY A 91 -2.71 2.67 -26.26
CA GLY A 91 -4.12 3.03 -26.10
C GLY A 91 -4.52 3.60 -24.73
N GLY A 92 -3.57 3.87 -23.82
CA GLY A 92 -3.86 4.59 -22.59
C GLY A 92 -4.22 6.06 -22.86
N CYS A 93 -5.31 6.54 -22.26
CA CYS A 93 -5.62 7.97 -22.22
C CYS A 93 -4.79 8.64 -21.12
N ASP A 94 -4.24 9.81 -21.40
CA ASP A 94 -3.55 10.59 -20.37
C ASP A 94 -4.56 11.02 -19.31
N ALA A 95 -4.28 10.76 -18.03
CA ALA A 95 -5.15 11.14 -16.92
C ALA A 95 -5.20 12.67 -16.70
N VAL A 96 -4.26 13.40 -17.30
CA VAL A 96 -4.10 14.85 -17.22
C VAL A 96 -3.51 15.36 -18.53
N ASP A 97 -3.77 16.62 -18.86
CA ASP A 97 -3.11 17.29 -19.98
C ASP A 97 -1.59 17.31 -19.77
N LYS A 98 -0.84 16.92 -20.81
CA LYS A 98 0.63 16.89 -20.78
C LYS A 98 1.18 18.32 -20.70
N ILE A 99 1.60 18.71 -19.50
CA ILE A 99 2.35 19.97 -19.32
C ILE A 99 3.81 19.71 -19.74
N PRO A 100 4.37 20.48 -20.69
CA PRO A 100 5.79 20.40 -21.02
C PRO A 100 6.64 20.61 -19.77
N VAL A 101 7.67 19.80 -19.55
CA VAL A 101 8.56 19.89 -18.36
C VAL A 101 9.10 21.30 -18.15
N ALA A 102 9.37 22.03 -19.23
CA ALA A 102 9.83 23.43 -19.19
C ALA A 102 8.84 24.41 -18.54
N ARG A 103 7.55 24.07 -18.43
CA ARG A 103 6.50 24.94 -17.87
C ARG A 103 6.01 24.51 -16.49
N ILE A 104 6.71 23.58 -15.83
CA ILE A 104 6.32 23.09 -14.51
C ILE A 104 6.36 24.18 -13.44
N VAL A 105 7.33 25.10 -13.52
CA VAL A 105 7.47 26.22 -12.59
C VAL A 105 6.27 27.17 -12.69
N GLU A 106 5.93 27.57 -13.92
CA GLU A 106 4.78 28.44 -14.20
C GLU A 106 3.44 27.79 -13.79
N ALA A 107 3.29 26.49 -14.02
CA ALA A 107 2.12 25.73 -13.60
C ALA A 107 2.00 25.68 -12.06
N LEU A 108 3.11 25.55 -11.33
CA LEU A 108 3.10 25.54 -9.86
C LEU A 108 2.83 26.95 -9.28
N GLU A 109 3.41 27.99 -9.86
CA GLU A 109 3.21 29.38 -9.43
C GLU A 109 1.74 29.82 -9.62
N THR A 110 1.14 29.49 -10.76
CA THR A 110 -0.28 29.78 -11.03
C THR A 110 -1.22 28.96 -10.16
N LEU A 111 -0.90 27.70 -9.86
CA LEU A 111 -1.70 26.87 -8.95
C LEU A 111 -1.70 27.45 -7.51
N VAL A 112 -0.53 27.89 -7.01
CA VAL A 112 -0.39 28.47 -5.66
C VAL A 112 -1.15 29.80 -5.57
N ALA A 113 -1.13 30.63 -6.62
CA ALA A 113 -1.89 31.89 -6.66
C ALA A 113 -3.42 31.67 -6.61
N HIS A 114 -3.93 30.61 -7.25
CA HIS A 114 -5.34 30.23 -7.18
C HIS A 114 -5.77 29.70 -5.80
N ILE A 115 -4.89 28.98 -5.10
CA ILE A 115 -5.17 28.51 -3.73
C ILE A 115 -5.26 29.70 -2.75
N ASN A 116 -4.34 30.66 -2.86
CA ASN A 116 -4.28 31.83 -1.96
C ASN A 116 -5.41 32.85 -2.13
N THR A 117 -6.24 32.74 -3.18
CA THR A 117 -7.39 33.62 -3.43
C THR A 117 -8.73 32.99 -3.05
N THR A 118 -8.72 31.74 -2.57
CA THR A 118 -9.92 30.99 -2.15
C THR A 118 -9.95 30.65 -0.65
N VAL A 119 -9.16 31.36 0.16
CA VAL A 119 -9.21 31.33 1.63
C VAL A 119 -9.53 32.72 2.17
#